data_AF-A0A2E3XWD6-F1
#
_entry.id   AF-A0A2E3XWD6-F1
#
_cell.length_a   1.000
_cell.length_b   1.000
_cell.length_c   1.000
_cell.angle_alpha   90.00
_cell.angle_beta   90.00
_cell.angle_gamma   90.00
#
_symmetry.space_group_name_H-M   'P 1'
#
loop_
_entity.id
_entity.type
_entity.pdbx_description
1 polymer ?
#
loop_
_entity_poly.entity_id
_entity_poly.type
_entity_poly.pdbx_seq_one_letter_code
_entity_poly.pdbx_strand_id
1 'polypeptide(L)'
;MNSNTHLNDHLIHDLRTPIAMLSTLGAGQNLPKEIQDSLASCTQYLEGIVSRYFGLPAKPQSNHSIIQILNDKMDLFRNEKVNFKTELQSKIDDLSLLNIDPLNFNRLLFNLIGNAIGEFKANNISNPEISITSYNCKQYFYLSLSDNGCGFPPELLDGSSNPPSARGLGLGLNCIKQIIQESGGEFKLSNRPEGGADVLLQIPLVSNLGKTVVLYEDEPLFINLWKQTYRNSGMKLVINPQNPPEKDALIFIDVNLKEKSGLQIAQELHNKGHTNLFLTTSYEPEQFENISYIRGVIGKEPPALEIS
;
A
#
# COMPACT_ATOMS: atom_id res chain seq x y z
N MET A 1 6.04 -2.82 -33.36
CA MET A 1 5.99 -4.30 -33.40
C MET A 1 6.67 -4.88 -32.16
N ASN A 2 5.93 -4.91 -31.06
CA ASN A 2 5.68 -5.97 -30.06
C ASN A 2 6.63 -7.18 -29.87
N SER A 3 7.95 -7.02 -29.81
CA SER A 3 8.84 -8.11 -29.36
C SER A 3 8.90 -8.27 -27.82
N ASN A 4 8.75 -7.19 -27.05
CA ASN A 4 8.84 -7.24 -25.58
C ASN A 4 7.56 -7.75 -24.88
N THR A 5 6.38 -7.56 -25.48
CA THR A 5 5.11 -8.01 -24.89
C THR A 5 4.99 -9.54 -24.88
N HIS A 6 5.36 -10.20 -25.98
CA HIS A 6 5.33 -11.67 -26.05
C HIS A 6 6.38 -12.35 -25.17
N LEU A 7 7.53 -11.69 -24.94
CA LEU A 7 8.57 -12.21 -24.03
C LEU A 7 8.11 -12.13 -22.57
N ASN A 8 7.45 -11.03 -22.19
CA ASN A 8 6.88 -10.86 -20.87
C ASN A 8 5.73 -11.85 -20.60
N ASP A 9 4.84 -12.08 -21.56
CA ASP A 9 3.72 -13.03 -21.40
C ASP A 9 4.19 -14.47 -21.15
N HIS A 10 5.27 -14.90 -21.82
CA HIS A 10 5.87 -16.22 -21.59
C HIS A 10 6.56 -16.34 -20.23
N LEU A 11 7.34 -15.33 -19.81
CA LEU A 11 7.98 -15.32 -18.49
C LEU A 11 6.96 -15.31 -17.35
N ILE A 12 5.87 -14.57 -17.51
CA ILE A 12 4.74 -14.55 -16.57
C ILE A 12 4.11 -15.93 -16.45
N HIS A 13 3.85 -16.59 -17.58
CA HIS A 13 3.29 -17.94 -17.60
C HIS A 13 4.22 -18.96 -16.91
N ASP A 14 5.52 -18.85 -17.16
CA ASP A 14 6.55 -19.72 -16.59
C ASP A 14 6.75 -19.48 -15.08
N LEU A 15 6.47 -18.27 -14.58
CA LEU A 15 6.44 -17.96 -13.14
C LEU A 15 5.10 -18.32 -12.48
N ARG A 16 3.96 -18.20 -13.19
CA ARG A 16 2.65 -18.60 -12.68
C ARG A 16 2.53 -20.10 -12.47
N THR A 17 3.20 -20.90 -13.29
CA THR A 17 3.20 -22.37 -13.18
C THR A 17 3.72 -22.86 -11.81
N PRO A 18 4.93 -22.48 -11.35
CA PRO A 18 5.41 -22.86 -10.03
C PRO A 18 4.61 -22.21 -8.90
N ILE A 19 4.11 -20.98 -9.07
CA ILE A 19 3.20 -20.33 -8.09
C ILE A 19 1.91 -21.14 -7.91
N ALA A 20 1.26 -21.56 -9.01
CA ALA A 20 0.05 -22.36 -8.98
C ALA A 20 0.29 -23.75 -8.38
N MET A 21 1.45 -24.36 -8.66
CA MET A 21 1.88 -25.60 -8.02
C MET A 21 2.06 -25.42 -6.51
N LEU A 22 2.74 -24.36 -6.07
CA LEU A 22 2.92 -24.03 -4.65
C LEU A 22 1.58 -23.77 -3.95
N SER A 23 0.65 -23.07 -4.61
CA SER A 23 -0.71 -22.85 -4.11
C SER A 23 -1.51 -24.14 -3.99
N THR A 24 -1.41 -25.03 -4.99
CA THR A 24 -2.10 -26.32 -4.99
C THR A 24 -1.53 -27.25 -3.93
N LEU A 25 -0.21 -27.25 -3.75
CA LEU A 25 0.46 -27.95 -2.65
C LEU A 25 0.02 -27.38 -1.30
N GLY A 26 0.01 -26.04 -1.14
CA GLY A 26 -0.44 -25.36 0.08
C GLY A 26 -1.91 -25.60 0.44
N ALA A 27 -2.79 -25.79 -0.55
CA ALA A 27 -4.19 -26.16 -0.35
C ALA A 27 -4.41 -27.67 -0.07
N GLY A 28 -3.37 -28.49 -0.17
CA GLY A 28 -3.42 -29.92 0.07
C GLY A 28 -3.69 -30.27 1.53
N GLN A 29 -4.69 -31.11 1.79
CA GLN A 29 -5.20 -31.45 3.13
C GLN A 29 -4.22 -32.19 4.06
N ASN A 30 -3.03 -32.58 3.59
CA ASN A 30 -2.06 -33.40 4.34
C ASN A 30 -0.80 -32.65 4.80
N LEU A 31 -0.73 -31.33 4.63
CA LEU A 31 0.40 -30.53 5.12
C LEU A 31 0.10 -29.94 6.50
N PRO A 32 1.11 -29.88 7.41
CA PRO A 32 1.03 -29.08 8.61
C PRO A 32 0.63 -27.64 8.28
N LYS A 33 -0.28 -27.07 9.08
CA LYS A 33 -0.84 -25.73 8.86
C LYS A 33 0.23 -24.64 8.71
N GLU A 34 1.33 -24.76 9.45
CA GLU A 34 2.50 -23.88 9.38
C GLU A 34 3.18 -23.88 7.99
N ILE A 35 3.18 -25.03 7.31
CA ILE A 35 3.71 -25.17 5.95
C ILE A 35 2.73 -24.59 4.94
N GLN A 36 1.43 -24.80 5.13
CA GLN A 36 0.39 -24.20 4.29
C GLN A 36 0.45 -22.66 4.36
N ASP A 37 0.55 -22.10 5.56
CA ASP A 37 0.66 -20.67 5.78
C ASP A 37 1.96 -20.09 5.19
N SER A 38 3.06 -20.86 5.26
CA SER A 38 4.35 -20.46 4.64
C SER A 38 4.27 -20.45 3.13
N LEU A 39 3.65 -21.47 2.54
CA LEU A 39 3.44 -21.56 1.09
C LEU A 39 2.53 -20.44 0.59
N ALA A 40 1.41 -20.17 1.27
CA ALA A 40 0.52 -19.06 0.93
C ALA A 40 1.26 -17.70 0.96
N SER A 41 2.11 -17.49 1.96
CA SER A 41 2.94 -16.28 2.07
C SER A 41 3.96 -16.15 0.94
N CYS A 42 4.65 -17.24 0.60
CA CYS A 42 5.60 -17.29 -0.51
C CYS A 42 4.91 -17.07 -1.86
N THR A 43 3.74 -17.70 -2.08
CA THR A 43 2.91 -17.49 -3.26
C THR A 43 2.52 -16.02 -3.39
N GLN A 44 1.98 -15.42 -2.32
CA GLN A 44 1.55 -14.02 -2.34
C GLN A 44 2.72 -13.05 -2.56
N TYR A 45 3.91 -13.38 -2.03
CA TYR A 45 5.13 -12.63 -2.28
C TYR A 45 5.60 -12.73 -3.74
N LEU A 46 5.61 -13.94 -4.31
CA LEU A 46 5.98 -14.18 -5.70
C LEU A 46 4.98 -13.54 -6.67
N GLU A 47 3.68 -13.62 -6.38
CA GLU A 47 2.65 -12.90 -7.12
C GLU A 47 2.88 -11.39 -7.07
N GLY A 48 3.25 -10.84 -5.90
CA GLY A 48 3.62 -9.43 -5.77
C GLY A 48 4.87 -9.04 -6.57
N ILE A 49 5.89 -9.90 -6.66
CA ILE A 49 7.06 -9.67 -7.53
C ILE A 49 6.65 -9.70 -9.00
N VAL A 50 5.84 -10.69 -9.40
CA VAL A 50 5.35 -10.82 -10.77
C VAL A 50 4.51 -9.61 -11.16
N SER A 51 3.60 -9.15 -10.30
CA SER A 51 2.81 -7.94 -10.51
C SER A 51 3.70 -6.68 -10.61
N ARG A 52 4.73 -6.55 -9.75
CA ARG A 52 5.64 -5.40 -9.73
C ARG A 52 6.52 -5.31 -11.00
N TYR A 53 7.01 -6.44 -11.51
CA TYR A 53 7.92 -6.44 -12.67
C TYR A 53 7.21 -6.55 -14.02
N PHE A 54 6.02 -7.13 -14.06
CA PHE A 54 5.32 -7.40 -15.32
C PHE A 54 4.00 -6.62 -15.49
N GLY A 55 3.66 -5.73 -14.55
CA GLY A 55 2.53 -4.79 -14.71
C GLY A 55 1.16 -5.47 -14.86
N LEU A 56 1.04 -6.72 -14.42
CA LEU A 56 -0.22 -7.44 -14.41
C LEU A 56 -1.13 -6.94 -13.28
N PRO A 57 -2.45 -6.85 -13.52
CA PRO A 57 -3.40 -6.44 -12.51
C PRO A 57 -3.36 -7.47 -11.36
N ALA A 58 -2.84 -7.05 -10.21
CA ALA A 58 -3.22 -7.69 -8.96
C ALA A 58 -4.75 -7.54 -8.85
N LYS A 59 -5.46 -8.59 -8.43
CA LYS A 59 -6.90 -8.47 -8.11
C LYS A 59 -7.08 -7.20 -7.27
N PRO A 60 -7.91 -6.23 -7.70
CA PRO A 60 -8.09 -5.01 -6.94
C PRO A 60 -8.65 -5.39 -5.57
N GLN A 61 -7.94 -5.04 -4.51
CA GLN A 61 -8.59 -4.91 -3.22
C GLN A 61 -9.44 -3.65 -3.33
N SER A 62 -10.73 -3.82 -3.56
CA SER A 62 -11.73 -2.74 -3.57
C SER A 62 -11.80 -2.00 -2.23
N ASN A 63 -11.25 -2.60 -1.18
CA ASN A 63 -11.25 -2.04 0.15
C ASN A 63 -10.06 -1.11 0.39
N HIS A 64 -10.37 0.18 0.50
CA HIS A 64 -9.41 1.22 0.83
C HIS A 64 -9.39 1.54 2.34
N SER A 65 -10.26 0.93 3.15
CA SER A 65 -10.29 1.18 4.60
C SER A 65 -9.07 0.56 5.28
N ILE A 66 -8.21 1.40 5.86
CA ILE A 66 -7.03 1.01 6.64
C ILE A 66 -7.46 0.17 7.84
N ILE A 67 -8.53 0.57 8.53
CA ILE A 67 -9.10 -0.14 9.68
C ILE A 67 -9.54 -1.54 9.27
N GLN A 68 -10.27 -1.66 8.16
CA GLN A 68 -10.72 -2.98 7.71
C GLN A 68 -9.54 -3.86 7.27
N ILE A 69 -8.56 -3.30 6.57
CA ILE A 69 -7.34 -4.04 6.21
C ILE A 69 -6.61 -4.53 7.47
N LEU A 70 -6.47 -3.68 8.50
CA LEU A 70 -5.87 -4.08 9.77
C LEU A 70 -6.64 -5.22 10.43
N ASN A 71 -7.97 -5.11 10.50
CA ASN A 71 -8.84 -6.15 11.07
C ASN A 71 -8.72 -7.47 10.30
N ASP A 72 -8.77 -7.44 8.97
CA ASP A 72 -8.62 -8.63 8.12
C ASP A 72 -7.26 -9.32 8.35
N LYS A 73 -6.19 -8.54 8.56
CA LYS A 73 -4.87 -9.10 8.88
C LYS A 73 -4.80 -9.67 10.29
N MET A 74 -5.38 -9.01 11.28
CA MET A 74 -5.43 -9.57 12.64
C MET A 74 -6.22 -10.89 12.67
N ASP A 75 -7.34 -10.96 11.97
CA ASP A 75 -8.18 -12.16 11.87
C ASP A 75 -7.45 -13.33 11.20
N LEU A 76 -6.59 -13.07 10.21
CA LEU A 76 -5.74 -14.08 9.58
C LEU A 76 -4.84 -14.79 10.61
N PHE A 77 -4.36 -14.07 11.62
CA PHE A 77 -3.48 -14.59 12.67
C PHE A 77 -4.21 -15.01 13.95
N ARG A 78 -5.55 -15.05 13.95
CA ARG A 78 -6.36 -15.37 15.15
C ARG A 78 -6.02 -16.74 15.79
N ASN A 79 -5.55 -17.70 14.99
CA ASN A 79 -5.18 -19.04 15.47
C ASN A 79 -3.85 -19.05 16.25
N GLU A 80 -3.06 -17.98 16.19
CA GLU A 80 -1.74 -17.90 16.82
C GLU A 80 -1.79 -17.56 18.31
N LYS A 81 -3.00 -17.40 18.88
CA LYS A 81 -3.24 -17.10 20.32
C LYS A 81 -2.50 -15.84 20.80
N VAL A 82 -2.45 -14.83 19.95
CA VAL A 82 -1.84 -13.51 20.22
C VAL A 82 -2.93 -12.51 20.56
N ASN A 83 -2.69 -11.68 21.56
CA ASN A 83 -3.58 -10.58 21.92
C ASN A 83 -3.25 -9.36 21.05
N PHE A 84 -4.26 -8.80 20.38
CA PHE A 84 -4.11 -7.55 19.63
C PHE A 84 -4.74 -6.40 20.42
N LYS A 85 -4.00 -5.29 20.54
CA LYS A 85 -4.52 -4.01 21.04
C LYS A 85 -4.40 -2.97 19.94
N THR A 86 -5.50 -2.29 19.63
CA THR A 86 -5.52 -1.24 18.61
C THR A 86 -5.88 0.11 19.21
N GLU A 87 -5.06 1.12 18.90
CA GLU A 87 -5.33 2.52 19.26
C GLU A 87 -5.11 3.40 18.02
N LEU A 88 -6.16 3.52 17.21
CA LEU A 88 -6.13 4.26 15.95
C LEU A 88 -6.65 5.68 16.20
N GLN A 89 -5.75 6.59 16.57
CA GLN A 89 -6.06 8.00 16.80
C GLN A 89 -6.15 8.77 15.48
N SER A 90 -5.59 8.24 14.39
CA SER A 90 -5.68 8.86 13.08
C SER A 90 -7.13 8.91 12.59
N LYS A 91 -7.54 10.06 12.05
CA LYS A 91 -8.82 10.19 11.33
C LYS A 91 -8.76 9.70 9.89
N ILE A 92 -7.58 9.32 9.41
CA ILE A 92 -7.37 8.85 8.05
C ILE A 92 -7.64 7.35 8.03
N ASP A 93 -8.74 6.98 7.40
CA ASP A 93 -9.08 5.57 7.15
C ASP A 93 -8.98 5.19 5.66
N ASP A 94 -8.84 6.15 4.75
CA ASP A 94 -8.72 5.85 3.32
C ASP A 94 -7.24 5.72 2.92
N LEU A 95 -6.83 4.49 2.57
CA LEU A 95 -5.49 4.14 2.13
C LEU A 95 -5.07 4.86 0.84
N SER A 96 -6.03 5.26 -0.01
CA SER A 96 -5.74 6.04 -1.22
C SER A 96 -5.15 7.42 -0.91
N LEU A 97 -5.33 7.92 0.32
CA LEU A 97 -4.75 9.17 0.81
C LEU A 97 -3.29 9.02 1.24
N LEU A 98 -2.75 7.80 1.28
CA LEU A 98 -1.36 7.52 1.62
C LEU A 98 -0.52 7.27 0.36
N ASN A 99 0.75 7.69 0.39
CA ASN A 99 1.66 7.49 -0.73
C ASN A 99 2.17 6.03 -0.83
N ILE A 100 1.30 5.04 -0.67
CA ILE A 100 1.67 3.63 -0.66
C ILE A 100 0.68 2.83 -1.52
N ASP A 101 1.22 1.88 -2.26
CA ASP A 101 0.40 0.94 -3.02
C ASP A 101 -0.36 -0.02 -2.07
N PRO A 102 -1.65 -0.30 -2.29
CA PRO A 102 -2.44 -1.15 -1.40
C PRO A 102 -1.89 -2.56 -1.18
N LEU A 103 -1.31 -3.18 -2.21
CA LEU A 103 -0.70 -4.51 -2.11
C LEU A 103 0.55 -4.45 -1.24
N ASN A 104 1.37 -3.41 -1.42
CA ASN A 104 2.53 -3.17 -0.57
C ASN A 104 2.13 -2.88 0.90
N PHE A 105 1.06 -2.12 1.15
CA PHE A 105 0.56 -1.90 2.51
C PHE A 105 0.11 -3.21 3.18
N ASN A 106 -0.63 -4.05 2.45
CA ASN A 106 -1.02 -5.38 2.91
C ASN A 106 0.18 -6.26 3.25
N ARG A 107 1.20 -6.28 2.39
CA ARG A 107 2.43 -7.03 2.58
C ARG A 107 3.25 -6.51 3.77
N LEU A 108 3.27 -5.20 3.97
CA LEU A 108 3.91 -4.55 5.10
C LEU A 108 3.28 -5.01 6.43
N LEU A 109 1.95 -4.99 6.54
CA LEU A 109 1.24 -5.44 7.74
C LEU A 109 1.46 -6.92 8.02
N PHE A 110 1.37 -7.74 6.97
CA PHE A 110 1.63 -9.17 7.07
C PHE A 110 3.03 -9.47 7.61
N ASN A 111 4.05 -8.77 7.09
CA ASN A 111 5.43 -8.95 7.53
C ASN A 111 5.67 -8.47 8.96
N LEU A 112 5.07 -7.35 9.37
CA LEU A 112 5.22 -6.86 10.75
C LEU A 112 4.60 -7.82 11.75
N ILE A 113 3.34 -8.21 11.55
CA ILE A 113 2.63 -9.13 12.45
C ILE A 113 3.34 -10.50 12.44
N GLY A 114 3.72 -10.99 11.27
CA GLY A 114 4.45 -12.25 11.13
C GLY A 114 5.81 -12.25 11.84
N ASN A 115 6.54 -11.12 11.84
CA ASN A 115 7.81 -10.99 12.56
C ASN A 115 7.61 -11.11 14.08
N ALA A 116 6.64 -10.38 14.64
CA ALA A 116 6.32 -10.47 16.06
C ALA A 116 5.90 -11.89 16.47
N ILE A 117 5.05 -12.55 15.68
CA ILE A 117 4.62 -13.93 15.95
C ILE A 117 5.78 -14.93 15.86
N GLY A 118 6.65 -14.77 14.87
CA GLY A 118 7.86 -15.59 14.74
C GLY A 118 8.75 -15.48 15.97
N GLU A 119 8.94 -14.26 16.48
CA GLU A 119 9.70 -13.98 17.70
C GLU A 119 9.08 -14.64 18.93
N PHE A 120 7.75 -14.55 19.08
CA PHE A 120 7.03 -15.18 20.19
C PHE A 120 7.20 -16.69 20.21
N LYS A 121 7.11 -17.34 19.03
CA LYS A 121 7.30 -18.78 18.90
C LYS A 121 8.73 -19.21 19.19
N ALA A 122 9.71 -18.49 18.65
CA ALA A 122 11.12 -18.82 18.85
C ALA A 122 11.55 -18.72 20.31
N ASN A 123 10.99 -17.76 21.06
CA ASN A 123 11.38 -17.49 22.45
C ASN A 123 10.35 -17.93 23.49
N ASN A 124 9.28 -18.63 23.09
CA ASN A 124 8.21 -19.10 23.97
C ASN A 124 7.62 -18.00 24.87
N ILE A 125 7.35 -16.82 24.29
CA ILE A 125 6.81 -15.67 25.02
C ILE A 125 5.43 -16.00 25.60
N SER A 126 5.29 -15.83 26.92
CA SER A 126 4.04 -16.07 27.63
C SER A 126 3.11 -14.86 27.49
N ASN A 127 1.86 -15.08 27.09
CA ASN A 127 0.88 -14.03 26.80
C ASN A 127 1.37 -13.04 25.72
N PRO A 128 1.59 -13.51 24.47
CA PRO A 128 2.05 -12.66 23.39
C PRO A 128 1.04 -11.56 23.09
N GLU A 129 1.54 -10.33 22.95
CA GLU A 129 0.73 -9.14 22.70
C GLU A 129 1.36 -8.28 21.60
N ILE A 130 0.53 -7.84 20.66
CA ILE A 130 0.87 -6.87 19.63
C ILE A 130 -0.03 -5.64 19.82
N SER A 131 0.58 -4.46 19.94
CA SER A 131 -0.10 -3.18 19.96
C SER A 131 0.10 -2.47 18.63
N ILE A 132 -1.00 -2.07 18.00
CA ILE A 132 -1.00 -1.30 16.75
C ILE A 132 -1.58 0.07 17.05
N THR A 133 -0.79 1.11 16.83
CA THR A 133 -1.21 2.49 17.04
C THR A 133 -1.06 3.30 15.77
N SER A 134 -1.96 4.25 15.56
CA SER A 134 -1.82 5.18 14.44
C SER A 134 -2.16 6.60 14.87
N TYR A 135 -1.45 7.56 14.28
CA TYR A 135 -1.75 8.97 14.43
C TYR A 135 -1.38 9.71 13.14
N ASN A 136 -1.99 10.86 12.92
CA ASN A 136 -1.58 11.78 11.86
C ASN A 136 -0.85 12.98 12.48
N CYS A 137 0.27 13.37 11.87
CA CYS A 137 0.95 14.60 12.22
C CYS A 137 1.42 15.30 10.95
N LYS A 138 0.92 16.52 10.73
CA LYS A 138 1.17 17.29 9.51
C LYS A 138 0.81 16.46 8.27
N GLN A 139 1.68 16.39 7.27
CA GLN A 139 1.49 15.63 6.03
C GLN A 139 1.88 14.15 6.09
N TYR A 140 1.91 13.54 7.28
CA TYR A 140 2.30 12.14 7.44
C TYR A 140 1.31 11.36 8.27
N PHE A 141 1.05 10.14 7.82
CA PHE A 141 0.42 9.09 8.59
C PHE A 141 1.49 8.27 9.30
N TYR A 142 1.36 8.11 10.60
CA TYR A 142 2.24 7.29 11.41
C TYR A 142 1.52 6.02 11.83
N LEU A 143 2.19 4.88 11.65
CA LEU A 143 1.72 3.57 12.08
C LEU A 143 2.83 2.93 12.91
N SER A 144 2.55 2.66 14.18
CA SER A 144 3.43 1.90 15.06
C SER A 144 2.88 0.49 15.24
N LEU A 145 3.76 -0.50 15.18
CA LEU A 145 3.49 -1.83 15.66
C LEU A 145 4.53 -2.18 16.71
N SER A 146 4.07 -2.39 17.94
CA SER A 146 4.91 -2.72 19.07
C SER A 146 4.51 -4.09 19.63
N ASP A 147 5.47 -4.87 20.12
CA ASP A 147 5.25 -6.18 20.72
C ASP A 147 5.83 -6.26 22.14
N ASN A 148 5.59 -7.37 22.83
CA ASN A 148 6.17 -7.71 24.13
C ASN A 148 7.21 -8.84 24.03
N GLY A 149 7.89 -8.97 22.88
CA GLY A 149 8.93 -9.96 22.65
C GLY A 149 10.28 -9.59 23.27
N CYS A 150 11.38 -10.16 22.74
CA CYS A 150 12.72 -9.85 23.23
C CYS A 150 13.29 -8.52 22.70
N GLY A 151 12.63 -7.90 21.72
CA GLY A 151 13.11 -6.71 21.04
C GLY A 151 14.18 -7.02 19.99
N PHE A 152 14.78 -5.96 19.45
CA PHE A 152 15.84 -6.02 18.46
C PHE A 152 17.24 -6.04 19.11
N PRO A 153 18.19 -6.80 18.55
CA PRO A 153 19.57 -6.74 18.98
C PRO A 153 20.19 -5.35 18.68
N PRO A 154 21.12 -4.83 19.51
CA PRO A 154 21.71 -3.50 19.33
C PRO A 154 22.31 -3.27 17.94
N GLU A 155 22.91 -4.31 17.36
CA GLU A 155 23.53 -4.30 16.04
C GLU A 155 22.51 -4.03 14.92
N LEU A 156 21.24 -4.38 15.14
CA LEU A 156 20.19 -4.05 14.19
C LEU A 156 19.75 -2.58 14.30
N LEU A 157 19.76 -2.03 15.53
CA LEU A 157 19.32 -0.66 15.81
C LEU A 157 20.34 0.37 15.35
N ASP A 158 21.64 0.08 15.47
CA ASP A 158 22.72 0.93 14.97
C ASP A 158 23.01 0.75 13.47
N GLY A 159 22.31 -0.21 12.83
CA GLY A 159 22.42 -0.49 11.40
C GLY A 159 23.67 -1.28 10.99
N SER A 160 24.43 -1.83 11.95
CA SER A 160 25.60 -2.67 11.69
C SER A 160 25.24 -4.11 11.27
N SER A 161 24.00 -4.54 11.52
CA SER A 161 23.46 -5.83 11.11
C SER A 161 22.26 -5.67 10.17
N ASN A 162 22.10 -6.64 9.26
CA ASN A 162 20.91 -6.73 8.43
C ASN A 162 19.69 -7.19 9.26
N PRO A 163 18.48 -6.69 8.95
CA PRO A 163 17.26 -7.08 9.64
C PRO A 163 16.91 -8.58 9.56
N PRO A 164 16.56 -9.22 10.70
CA PRO A 164 16.08 -10.59 10.73
C PRO A 164 14.66 -10.70 10.15
N SER A 165 14.22 -11.95 9.90
CA SER A 165 12.94 -12.26 9.25
C SER A 165 12.10 -13.24 10.07
N ALA A 166 10.78 -13.12 9.98
CA ALA A 166 9.88 -14.23 10.22
C ALA A 166 10.28 -15.43 9.35
N ARG A 167 10.58 -16.58 9.98
CA ARG A 167 10.87 -17.89 9.34
C ARG A 167 12.24 -18.07 8.64
N GLY A 168 13.24 -17.22 8.90
CA GLY A 168 14.63 -17.52 8.54
C GLY A 168 15.08 -17.30 7.08
N LEU A 169 14.36 -16.51 6.28
CA LEU A 169 14.71 -16.20 4.88
C LEU A 169 15.34 -14.81 4.63
N GLY A 170 15.43 -13.93 5.64
CA GLY A 170 16.11 -12.62 5.55
C GLY A 170 15.32 -11.49 4.85
N LEU A 171 14.02 -11.68 4.59
CA LEU A 171 13.24 -10.78 3.71
C LEU A 171 12.29 -9.80 4.43
N GLY A 172 11.89 -10.05 5.68
CA GLY A 172 10.75 -9.39 6.34
C GLY A 172 10.91 -7.88 6.57
N LEU A 173 11.83 -7.48 7.45
CA LEU A 173 12.08 -6.07 7.78
C LEU A 173 12.77 -5.32 6.62
N ASN A 174 13.59 -5.99 5.81
CA ASN A 174 14.14 -5.41 4.57
C ASN A 174 13.06 -5.03 3.57
N CYS A 175 12.06 -5.91 3.39
CA CYS A 175 10.89 -5.61 2.58
C CYS A 175 10.13 -4.39 3.10
N ILE A 176 9.90 -4.30 4.42
CA ILE A 176 9.18 -3.18 5.02
C ILE A 176 9.94 -1.89 4.78
N LYS A 177 11.25 -1.88 5.06
CA LYS A 177 12.13 -0.73 4.79
C LYS A 177 12.07 -0.30 3.34
N GLN A 178 12.17 -1.24 2.39
CA GLN A 178 12.09 -0.93 0.96
C GLN A 178 10.73 -0.34 0.58
N ILE A 179 9.61 -0.94 1.03
CA ILE A 179 8.26 -0.43 0.75
C ILE A 179 8.09 1.00 1.25
N ILE A 180 8.58 1.30 2.46
CA ILE A 180 8.49 2.63 3.05
C ILE A 180 9.41 3.64 2.36
N GLN A 181 10.60 3.22 1.92
CA GLN A 181 11.47 4.07 1.13
C GLN A 181 10.87 4.37 -0.26
N GLU A 182 10.26 3.37 -0.90
CA GLU A 182 9.54 3.53 -2.18
C GLU A 182 8.32 4.46 -2.04
N SER A 183 7.67 4.50 -0.86
CA SER A 183 6.60 5.47 -0.55
C SER A 183 7.10 6.87 -0.20
N GLY A 184 8.42 7.10 -0.13
CA GLY A 184 9.02 8.37 0.30
C GLY A 184 8.88 8.64 1.80
N GLY A 185 8.66 7.58 2.59
CA GLY A 185 8.47 7.63 4.04
C GLY A 185 9.74 7.34 4.84
N GLU A 186 9.57 7.26 6.16
CA GLU A 186 10.63 6.85 7.09
C GLU A 186 10.25 5.56 7.83
N PHE A 187 11.24 4.72 8.06
CA PHE A 187 11.14 3.46 8.79
C PHE A 187 12.10 3.52 9.98
N LYS A 188 11.58 3.30 11.20
CA LYS A 188 12.37 3.31 12.44
C LYS A 188 12.13 2.04 13.24
N LEU A 189 13.21 1.52 13.80
CA LEU A 189 13.21 0.41 14.74
C LEU A 189 13.66 0.93 16.10
N SER A 190 13.00 0.49 17.16
CA SER A 190 13.43 0.74 18.53
C SER A 190 13.03 -0.40 19.45
N ASN A 191 13.61 -0.44 20.65
CA ASN A 191 13.16 -1.31 21.72
C ASN A 191 12.38 -0.50 22.75
N ARG A 192 11.35 -1.12 23.31
CA ARG A 192 10.51 -0.50 24.32
C ARG A 192 11.23 -0.49 25.68
N PRO A 193 11.06 0.56 26.50
CA PRO A 193 11.64 0.61 27.85
C PRO A 193 11.22 -0.58 28.74
N GLU A 194 9.98 -1.04 28.59
CA GLU A 194 9.38 -2.17 29.29
C GLU A 194 9.72 -3.55 28.69
N GLY A 195 10.48 -3.60 27.60
CA GLY A 195 10.78 -4.80 26.83
C GLY A 195 9.88 -4.98 25.59
N GLY A 196 10.41 -5.65 24.57
CA GLY A 196 9.78 -5.81 23.26
C GLY A 196 10.30 -4.85 22.21
N ALA A 197 9.86 -5.08 20.97
CA ALA A 197 10.21 -4.27 19.81
C ALA A 197 9.13 -3.22 19.51
N ASP A 198 9.53 -2.12 18.89
CA ASP A 198 8.65 -1.15 18.27
C ASP A 198 9.14 -0.81 16.86
N VAL A 199 8.22 -0.91 15.91
CA VAL A 199 8.44 -0.54 14.52
C VAL A 199 7.54 0.63 14.16
N LEU A 200 8.15 1.78 13.93
CA LEU A 200 7.45 3.00 13.56
C LEU A 200 7.61 3.26 12.06
N LEU A 201 6.47 3.39 11.39
CA LEU A 201 6.37 3.72 9.98
C LEU A 201 5.79 5.12 9.82
N GLN A 202 6.47 5.94 9.03
CA GLN A 202 5.99 7.24 8.60
C GLN A 202 5.69 7.14 7.10
N ILE A 203 4.42 7.29 6.73
CA ILE A 203 3.96 7.23 5.35
C ILE A 203 3.48 8.62 4.94
N PRO A 204 4.04 9.23 3.87
CA PRO A 204 3.55 10.51 3.39
C PRO A 204 2.10 10.40 2.97
N LEU A 205 1.31 11.42 3.29
CA LEU A 205 0.05 11.60 2.61
C LEU A 205 0.30 11.91 1.13
N VAL A 206 -0.64 11.56 0.27
CA VAL A 206 -0.60 11.90 -1.15
C VAL A 206 -0.49 13.42 -1.36
N SER A 207 -0.83 14.24 -0.36
CA SER A 207 -0.58 15.70 -0.37
C SER A 207 0.90 16.12 -0.40
N ASN A 208 1.86 15.19 -0.22
CA ASN A 208 3.29 15.44 -0.45
C ASN A 208 3.72 15.21 -1.91
N LEU A 209 2.81 14.77 -2.77
CA LEU A 209 2.97 14.75 -4.22
C LEU A 209 2.31 16.01 -4.77
N GLY A 210 3.12 17.02 -5.09
CA GLY A 210 2.69 18.23 -5.78
C GLY A 210 1.84 19.17 -4.93
N LYS A 211 2.34 20.39 -4.69
CA LYS A 211 1.51 21.53 -4.28
C LYS A 211 0.41 21.87 -5.30
N THR A 212 0.38 21.16 -6.43
CA THR A 212 -0.47 21.37 -7.57
C THR A 212 -1.42 20.18 -7.72
N VAL A 213 -2.72 20.44 -7.56
CA VAL A 213 -3.79 19.52 -7.95
C VAL A 213 -4.23 19.92 -9.35
N VAL A 214 -4.33 18.94 -10.24
CA VAL A 214 -4.77 19.11 -11.62
C VAL A 214 -6.09 18.38 -11.80
N LEU A 215 -7.09 19.09 -12.30
CA LEU A 215 -8.39 18.52 -12.62
C LEU A 215 -8.66 18.62 -14.12
N TYR A 216 -8.90 17.49 -14.77
CA TYR A 216 -9.50 17.43 -16.10
C TYR A 216 -11.00 17.15 -15.95
N GLU A 217 -11.83 18.17 -16.15
CA GLU A 217 -13.28 18.12 -15.96
C GLU A 217 -13.93 19.18 -16.86
N ASP A 218 -15.04 18.84 -17.52
CA ASP A 218 -15.75 19.77 -18.41
C ASP A 218 -17.13 20.18 -17.90
N GLU A 219 -17.59 19.56 -16.81
CA GLU A 219 -18.87 19.84 -16.19
C GLU A 219 -18.71 20.98 -15.15
N PRO A 220 -19.44 22.11 -15.30
CA PRO A 220 -19.26 23.29 -14.45
C PRO A 220 -19.57 23.10 -12.95
N LEU A 221 -20.55 22.26 -12.61
CA LEU A 221 -20.90 21.96 -11.22
C LEU A 221 -19.71 21.32 -10.49
N PHE A 222 -19.08 20.30 -11.07
CA PHE A 222 -17.93 19.63 -10.47
C PHE A 222 -16.70 20.53 -10.42
N ILE A 223 -16.44 21.32 -11.46
CA ILE A 223 -15.37 22.33 -11.44
C ILE A 223 -15.55 23.30 -10.26
N ASN A 224 -16.78 23.78 -10.03
CA ASN A 224 -17.05 24.72 -8.96
C ASN A 224 -16.95 24.08 -7.57
N LEU A 225 -17.38 22.83 -7.42
CA LEU A 225 -17.22 22.05 -6.20
C LEU A 225 -15.74 21.93 -5.83
N TRP A 226 -14.89 21.52 -6.79
CA TRP A 226 -13.44 21.42 -6.57
C TRP A 226 -12.81 22.77 -6.22
N LYS A 227 -13.15 23.84 -6.96
CA LYS A 227 -12.66 25.20 -6.62
C LYS A 227 -13.01 25.61 -5.20
N GLN A 228 -14.21 25.29 -4.73
CA GLN A 228 -14.66 25.62 -3.39
C GLN A 228 -13.86 24.84 -2.33
N THR A 229 -13.69 23.53 -2.53
CA THR A 229 -12.93 22.67 -1.62
C THR A 229 -11.47 23.10 -1.51
N TYR A 230 -10.82 23.40 -2.63
CA TYR A 230 -9.39 23.72 -2.64
C TYR A 230 -9.05 25.18 -2.31
N ARG A 231 -10.03 26.09 -2.25
CA ARG A 231 -9.82 27.54 -2.07
C ARG A 231 -8.94 27.90 -0.87
N ASN A 232 -9.08 27.17 0.24
CA ASN A 232 -8.37 27.40 1.49
C ASN A 232 -7.46 26.22 1.89
N SER A 233 -7.23 25.28 0.98
CA SER A 233 -6.43 24.06 1.25
C SER A 233 -4.92 24.31 1.32
N GLY A 234 -4.45 25.49 0.89
CA GLY A 234 -3.02 25.75 0.69
C GLY A 234 -2.43 25.10 -0.57
N MET A 235 -3.23 24.36 -1.34
CA MET A 235 -2.83 23.75 -2.61
C MET A 235 -3.29 24.58 -3.82
N LYS A 236 -2.52 24.50 -4.90
CA LYS A 236 -2.81 25.15 -6.18
C LYS A 236 -3.65 24.22 -7.05
N LEU A 237 -4.94 24.53 -7.22
CA LEU A 237 -5.79 23.83 -8.19
C LEU A 237 -5.59 24.41 -9.61
N VAL A 238 -5.30 23.55 -10.57
CA VAL A 238 -5.18 23.86 -12.01
C VAL A 238 -6.22 23.04 -12.77
N ILE A 239 -7.06 23.70 -13.56
CA ILE A 239 -8.15 23.04 -14.29
C ILE A 239 -7.82 23.03 -15.78
N ASN A 240 -7.96 21.87 -16.42
CA ASN A 240 -7.75 21.65 -17.85
C ASN A 240 -6.48 22.33 -18.40
N PRO A 241 -5.28 22.02 -17.88
CA PRO A 241 -4.06 22.66 -18.33
C PRO A 241 -3.75 22.30 -19.78
N GLN A 242 -3.29 23.30 -20.55
CA GLN A 242 -2.86 23.13 -21.95
C GLN A 242 -1.48 22.47 -22.07
N ASN A 243 -0.63 22.66 -21.06
CA ASN A 243 0.69 22.06 -20.99
C ASN A 243 0.70 20.89 -20.00
N PRO A 244 1.59 19.89 -20.19
CA PRO A 244 1.76 18.82 -19.21
C PRO A 244 2.07 19.41 -17.82
N PRO A 245 1.40 18.93 -16.77
CA PRO A 245 1.64 19.42 -15.41
C PRO A 245 3.02 19.01 -14.89
N GLU A 246 3.36 19.48 -13.68
CA GLU A 246 4.55 19.04 -12.96
C GLU A 246 4.47 17.52 -12.67
N LYS A 247 5.62 16.84 -12.57
CA LYS A 247 5.67 15.37 -12.48
C LYS A 247 5.06 14.84 -11.20
N ASP A 248 5.15 15.60 -10.13
CA ASP A 248 4.64 15.30 -8.80
C ASP A 248 3.18 15.73 -8.60
N ALA A 249 2.57 16.48 -9.53
CA ALA A 249 1.17 16.93 -9.41
C ALA A 249 0.19 15.77 -9.22
N LEU A 250 -0.86 15.99 -8.42
CA LEU A 250 -2.00 15.07 -8.31
C LEU A 250 -2.96 15.34 -9.45
N ILE A 251 -3.20 14.34 -10.31
CA ILE A 251 -3.97 14.54 -11.53
C ILE A 251 -5.26 13.71 -11.45
N PHE A 252 -6.38 14.41 -11.41
CA PHE A 252 -7.72 13.84 -11.41
C PHE A 252 -8.35 14.06 -12.77
N ILE A 253 -8.86 13.00 -13.38
CA ILE A 253 -9.33 13.02 -14.76
C ILE A 253 -10.73 12.43 -14.81
N ASP A 254 -11.70 13.24 -15.18
CA ASP A 254 -13.03 12.72 -15.48
C ASP A 254 -12.95 11.72 -16.64
N VAL A 255 -13.59 10.56 -16.45
CA VAL A 255 -13.68 9.56 -17.49
C VAL A 255 -14.44 10.10 -18.70
N ASN A 256 -15.51 10.87 -18.46
CA ASN A 256 -16.52 11.25 -19.46
C ASN A 256 -16.37 12.69 -19.98
N LEU A 257 -15.18 13.00 -20.46
CA LEU A 257 -14.89 14.28 -21.11
C LEU A 257 -15.40 14.32 -22.57
N LYS A 258 -15.99 15.45 -22.98
CA LYS A 258 -16.66 15.67 -24.27
C LYS A 258 -15.73 15.57 -25.49
N GLU A 259 -14.52 16.11 -25.40
CA GLU A 259 -13.62 16.20 -26.55
C GLU A 259 -12.72 14.97 -26.71
N LYS A 260 -12.33 14.37 -25.59
CA LYS A 260 -11.35 13.29 -25.55
C LYS A 260 -11.60 12.45 -24.31
N SER A 261 -11.66 11.13 -24.44
CA SER A 261 -11.89 10.26 -23.28
C SER A 261 -10.83 10.48 -22.20
N GLY A 262 -11.26 10.53 -20.93
CA GLY A 262 -10.35 10.68 -19.80
C GLY A 262 -9.25 9.61 -19.75
N LEU A 263 -9.59 8.39 -20.18
CA LEU A 263 -8.63 7.29 -20.29
C LEU A 263 -7.50 7.58 -21.28
N GLN A 264 -7.81 8.23 -22.40
CA GLN A 264 -6.79 8.62 -23.38
C GLN A 264 -5.87 9.71 -22.81
N ILE A 265 -6.42 10.68 -22.08
CA ILE A 265 -5.63 11.71 -21.39
C ILE A 265 -4.71 11.08 -20.36
N ALA A 266 -5.24 10.17 -19.54
CA ALA A 266 -4.47 9.47 -18.52
C ALA A 266 -3.31 8.66 -19.14
N GLN A 267 -3.57 7.93 -20.22
CA GLN A 267 -2.55 7.15 -20.91
C GLN A 267 -1.42 8.04 -21.46
N GLU A 268 -1.76 9.20 -22.03
CA GLU A 268 -0.76 10.15 -22.55
C GLU A 268 0.10 10.75 -21.45
N LEU A 269 -0.50 11.08 -20.30
CA LEU A 269 0.23 11.58 -19.15
C LEU A 269 1.13 10.49 -18.55
N HIS A 270 0.64 9.25 -18.49
CA HIS A 270 1.45 8.12 -18.05
C HIS A 270 2.68 7.90 -18.95
N ASN A 271 2.50 7.92 -20.28
CA ASN A 271 3.60 7.80 -21.24
C ASN A 271 4.62 8.93 -21.12
N LYS A 272 4.20 10.09 -20.61
CA LYS A 272 5.09 11.21 -20.29
C LYS A 272 5.78 11.06 -18.93
N GLY A 273 5.49 10.01 -18.14
CA GLY A 273 6.10 9.72 -16.85
C GLY A 273 5.33 10.30 -15.64
N HIS A 274 4.03 10.60 -15.78
CA HIS A 274 3.19 10.92 -14.62
C HIS A 274 2.70 9.63 -13.95
N THR A 275 2.78 9.60 -12.61
CA THR A 275 2.43 8.42 -11.81
C THR A 275 1.24 8.65 -10.86
N ASN A 276 0.86 9.91 -10.61
CA ASN A 276 -0.22 10.26 -9.69
C ASN A 276 -1.53 10.54 -10.44
N LEU A 277 -1.98 9.55 -11.21
CA LEU A 277 -3.16 9.64 -12.06
C LEU A 277 -4.36 9.00 -11.37
N PHE A 278 -5.45 9.74 -11.22
CA PHE A 278 -6.70 9.28 -10.66
C PHE A 278 -7.83 9.52 -11.66
N LEU A 279 -8.77 8.59 -11.75
CA LEU A 279 -9.99 8.79 -12.53
C LEU A 279 -11.12 9.28 -11.62
N THR A 280 -11.94 10.21 -12.10
CA THR A 280 -13.18 10.60 -11.44
C THR A 280 -14.37 10.06 -12.25
N THR A 281 -15.35 9.49 -11.55
CA THR A 281 -16.50 8.83 -12.20
C THR A 281 -17.79 9.06 -11.41
N SER A 282 -18.91 9.12 -12.14
CA SER A 282 -20.28 9.09 -11.60
C SER A 282 -20.88 7.68 -11.54
N TYR A 283 -20.15 6.68 -12.04
CA TYR A 283 -20.50 5.26 -12.00
C TYR A 283 -19.70 4.55 -10.91
N GLU A 284 -20.11 3.32 -10.57
CA GLU A 284 -19.37 2.49 -9.62
C GLU A 284 -17.89 2.34 -10.07
N PRO A 285 -16.90 2.60 -9.19
CA PRO A 285 -15.48 2.53 -9.51
C PRO A 285 -15.04 1.22 -10.17
N GLU A 286 -15.78 0.16 -9.88
CA GLU A 286 -15.61 -1.21 -10.37
C GLU A 286 -15.58 -1.33 -11.90
N GLN A 287 -16.23 -0.40 -12.61
CA GLN A 287 -16.27 -0.39 -14.08
C GLN A 287 -14.94 -0.01 -14.74
N PHE A 288 -14.02 0.60 -13.98
CA PHE A 288 -12.72 1.07 -14.45
C PHE A 288 -11.56 0.32 -13.79
N GLU A 289 -11.86 -0.81 -13.15
CA GLU A 289 -10.86 -1.69 -12.55
C GLU A 289 -9.88 -2.25 -13.59
N ASN A 290 -8.60 -2.37 -13.20
CA ASN A 290 -7.48 -2.95 -13.95
C ASN A 290 -6.69 -2.04 -14.92
N ILE A 291 -6.78 -0.72 -14.80
CA ILE A 291 -5.87 0.16 -15.55
C ILE A 291 -4.57 0.34 -14.75
N SER A 292 -3.52 -0.40 -15.13
CA SER A 292 -2.28 -0.57 -14.36
C SER A 292 -1.53 0.72 -14.01
N TYR A 293 -1.76 1.82 -14.73
CA TYR A 293 -1.14 3.11 -14.52
C TYR A 293 -2.04 4.15 -13.83
N ILE A 294 -3.27 3.78 -13.50
CA ILE A 294 -4.18 4.60 -12.70
C ILE A 294 -4.04 4.19 -11.23
N ARG A 295 -3.78 5.19 -10.39
CA ARG A 295 -3.55 5.03 -8.95
C ARG A 295 -4.84 4.76 -8.17
N GLY A 296 -5.97 5.25 -8.67
CA GLY A 296 -7.27 5.02 -8.07
C GLY A 296 -8.40 5.61 -8.91
N VAL A 297 -9.60 5.11 -8.66
CA VAL A 297 -10.84 5.61 -9.24
C VAL A 297 -11.69 6.13 -8.10
N ILE A 298 -12.01 7.42 -8.13
CA ILE A 298 -12.77 8.09 -7.07
C ILE A 298 -14.09 8.62 -7.62
N GLY A 299 -15.01 8.95 -6.72
CA GLY A 299 -16.23 9.68 -7.09
C GLY A 299 -15.93 11.08 -7.65
N LYS A 300 -16.97 11.78 -8.10
CA LYS A 300 -16.86 13.16 -8.59
C LYS A 300 -16.55 14.20 -7.50
N GLU A 301 -16.70 13.81 -6.24
CA GLU A 301 -16.38 14.68 -5.11
C GLU A 301 -14.87 14.78 -4.91
N PRO A 302 -14.33 16.00 -4.64
CA PRO A 302 -12.92 16.17 -4.33
C PRO A 302 -12.56 15.43 -3.03
N PRO A 303 -11.41 14.74 -2.98
CA PRO A 303 -10.98 14.06 -1.77
C PRO A 303 -10.79 15.08 -0.63
N ALA A 304 -11.19 14.71 0.58
CA ALA A 304 -11.02 15.54 1.76
C ALA A 304 -9.52 15.68 2.07
N LEU A 305 -8.97 16.86 1.76
CA LEU A 305 -7.61 17.24 2.10
C LEU A 305 -7.69 18.31 3.18
N GLU A 306 -8.23 17.93 4.34
CA GLU A 306 -8.20 18.77 5.53
C GLU A 306 -6.77 18.82 6.06
N ILE A 307 -6.05 19.88 5.71
CA ILE A 307 -4.82 20.27 6.40
C ILE A 307 -5.27 21.19 7.54
N SER A 308 -5.40 20.61 8.74
CA SER A 308 -5.40 21.36 10.01
C SER A 308 -4.18 20.98 10.83
#